data_AF-A0A3B8JDC0-F1
#
_entry.id   AF-A0A3B8JDC0-F1
#
_cell.length_a   1.000
_cell.length_b   1.000
_cell.length_c   1.000
_cell.angle_alpha   90.00
_cell.angle_beta   90.00
_cell.angle_gamma   90.00
#
_symmetry.space_group_name_H-M   'P 1'
#
loop_
_entity.id
_entity.type
_entity.pdbx_description
1 polymer ?
#
loop_
_entity_poly.entity_id
_entity_poly.type
_entity_poly.pdbx_seq_one_letter_code
_entity_poly.pdbx_strand_id
1 'polypeptide(L)' 'MIGKIVNGKYRIIERLGTGGSGKVYKAVHIDLNTYWALKFIPSREKFAENELEILKNLNNPVFP' A
#
# COMPACT_ATOMS: atom_id res chain seq x y z
N MET A 1 11.07 -1.13 -8.37
CA MET A 1 10.23 -1.43 -7.20
C MET A 1 10.19 -2.93 -6.92
N ILE A 2 9.98 -3.80 -7.91
CA ILE A 2 10.05 -5.26 -7.71
C ILE A 2 11.36 -5.65 -6.99
N GLY A 3 11.26 -6.55 -6.01
CA GLY A 3 12.36 -6.98 -5.14
C GLY A 3 12.68 -6.05 -3.97
N LYS A 4 12.23 -4.79 -4.00
CA LYS A 4 12.48 -3.82 -2.91
C LYS A 4 11.80 -4.28 -1.62
N ILE A 5 12.53 -4.21 -0.51
CA ILE A 5 12.01 -4.38 0.84
C ILE A 5 11.62 -3.00 1.39
N VAL A 6 10.37 -2.89 1.85
CA VAL A 6 9.79 -1.67 2.42
C VAL A 6 9.58 -1.89 3.92
N ASN A 7 10.02 -0.92 4.72
CA ASN A 7 9.96 -0.97 6.18
C ASN A 7 10.57 -2.24 6.80
N GLY A 8 11.57 -2.84 6.13
CA GLY A 8 12.20 -4.09 6.55
C GLY A 8 11.32 -5.34 6.49
N LYS A 9 10.05 -5.23 6.08
CA LYS A 9 9.04 -6.30 6.25
C LYS A 9 8.36 -6.72 4.96
N TYR A 10 8.18 -5.81 4.01
CA TYR A 10 7.36 -6.06 2.82
C TYR A 10 8.20 -6.07 1.56
N ARG A 11 8.34 -7.23 0.93
CA ARG A 11 9.03 -7.36 -0.35
C ARG A 11 8.04 -7.20 -1.50
N ILE A 12 8.27 -6.24 -2.38
CA ILE A 12 7.43 -6.01 -3.56
C ILE A 12 7.65 -7.14 -4.58
N ILE A 13 6.56 -7.75 -5.06
CA ILE A 13 6.61 -8.88 -6.00
C ILE A 13 5.95 -8.57 -7.35
N GLU A 14 4.99 -7.65 -7.41
CA GLU A 14 4.25 -7.33 -8.64
C GLU A 14 3.70 -5.90 -8.60
N ARG A 15 3.50 -5.26 -9.75
CA ARG A 15 2.72 -4.01 -9.86
C ARG A 15 1.27 -4.35 -10.17
N LEU A 16 0.34 -3.94 -9.31
CA LEU A 16 -1.09 -4.18 -9.47
C LEU A 16 -1.78 -3.08 -10.28
N GLY A 17 -1.33 -1.84 -10.15
CA GLY A 17 -1.96 -0.73 -10.84
C GLY A 17 -1.21 0.59 -10.74
N THR A 18 -1.62 1.54 -11.58
CA THR A 18 -1.11 2.92 -11.61
C THR A 18 -2.24 3.86 -11.98
N GLY A 19 -2.26 5.05 -11.39
CA GLY A 19 -3.24 6.10 -11.68
C GLY A 19 -2.78 7.45 -11.17
N GLY A 20 -3.69 8.43 -11.19
CA GLY A 20 -3.40 9.80 -10.74
C GLY A 20 -2.90 9.86 -9.29
N SER A 21 -3.52 9.09 -8.40
CA SER A 21 -3.22 9.05 -6.95
C SER A 21 -2.04 8.15 -6.57
N GLY A 22 -1.28 7.67 -7.55
CA GLY A 22 -0.06 6.91 -7.34
C GLY A 22 -0.05 5.49 -7.90
N LYS A 23 0.81 4.65 -7.34
CA LYS A 23 1.11 3.30 -7.82
C LYS A 23 0.82 2.27 -6.75
N VAL A 24 0.16 1.16 -7.12
CA VAL A 24 -0.16 0.06 -6.20
C VAL A 24 0.63 -1.17 -6.60
N TYR A 25 1.25 -1.80 -5.60
CA TYR A 25 2.06 -3.00 -5.77
C TYR A 25 1.55 -4.12 -4.86
N LYS A 26 1.68 -5.36 -5.32
CA LYS A 26 1.56 -6.55 -4.49
C LYS A 26 2.89 -6.74 -3.77
N ALA A 27 2.84 -6.98 -2.48
CA ALA A 27 3.98 -7.32 -1.65
C ALA A 27 3.70 -8.57 -0.81
N VAL A 28 4.76 -9.25 -0.41
CA VAL A 28 4.69 -10.31 0.60
C VAL A 28 5.35 -9.81 1.89
N HIS A 29 4.67 -9.98 3.02
CA HIS A 29 5.31 -9.80 4.33
C HIS A 29 6.28 -10.97 4.55
N ILE A 30 7.56 -10.68 4.73
CA ILE A 30 8.62 -11.71 4.68
C ILE A 30 8.53 -12.73 5.82
N ASP A 31 8.11 -12.30 7.02
CA ASP A 31 7.99 -13.22 8.17
C ASP A 31 6.64 -13.96 8.21
N LEU A 32 5.55 -13.30 7.82
CA LEU A 32 4.19 -13.82 7.93
C LEU A 32 3.72 -14.58 6.68
N ASN A 33 4.46 -14.48 5.57
CA ASN A 33 4.08 -15.02 4.25
C ASN A 33 2.67 -14.60 3.79
N THR A 34 2.19 -13.44 4.23
CA THR A 34 0.90 -12.88 3.82
C THR A 34 1.09 -11.86 2.70
N TYR A 35 0.10 -11.79 1.79
CA TYR A 35 0.11 -10.83 0.69
C TYR A 35 -0.57 -9.52 1.09
N TRP A 36 0.03 -8.40 0.70
CA TRP A 36 -0.44 -7.05 0.98
C TRP A 36 -0.41 -6.18 -0.26
N ALA A 37 -1.33 -5.20 -0.33
CA ALA A 37 -1.24 -4.11 -1.28
C ALA A 37 -0.43 -2.96 -0.65
N LEU A 38 0.57 -2.45 -1.37
CA LEU A 38 1.31 -1.25 -1.00
C LEU A 38 1.00 -0.13 -2.01
N LYS A 39 0.31 0.92 -1.55
CA LYS A 39 0.06 2.13 -2.33
C LYS A 39 1.14 3.18 -2.07
N PHE A 40 1.81 3.62 -3.12
CA PHE A 40 2.81 4.69 -3.08
C PHE A 40 2.17 5.96 -3.62
N ILE A 41 1.88 6.88 -2.71
CA ILE A 41 1.28 8.18 -3.02
C ILE A 41 2.41 9.21 -3.24
N PRO A 42 2.36 10.02 -4.32
CA PRO A 42 3.36 11.07 -4.54
C PRO A 42 3.36 12.10 -3.39
N SER A 43 4.54 12.54 -2.96
CA SER A 43 4.70 13.47 -1.83
C SER A 43 4.04 14.84 -1.99
N ARG A 44 3.61 15.19 -3.21
CA ARG A 44 2.93 16.46 -3.52
C ARG A 44 1.42 16.39 -3.32
N GLU A 45 0.87 15.21 -3.04
CA GLU A 45 -0.56 15.04 -2.86
C GLU A 45 -0.99 15.35 -1.42
N LYS A 46 -1.64 16.51 -1.26
CA LYS A 46 -2.23 16.95 0.02
C LYS A 46 -3.29 15.99 0.58
N PHE A 47 -3.84 15.11 -0.25
CA PHE A 47 -4.94 14.22 0.12
C PHE A 47 -4.50 12.93 0.81
N ALA A 48 -3.19 12.63 0.84
CA ALA A 48 -2.67 11.40 1.45
C ALA A 48 -3.02 11.30 2.94
N GLU A 49 -3.00 12.42 3.67
CA GLU A 49 -3.31 12.47 5.10
C GLU A 49 -4.79 12.16 5.36
N ASN A 50 -5.70 12.73 4.56
CA ASN A 50 -7.14 12.49 4.68
C ASN A 50 -7.50 11.04 4.32
N GLU A 51 -6.90 10.46 3.27
CA GLU A 51 -7.09 9.04 2.94
C GLU A 51 -6.66 8.14 4.11
N LEU A 52 -5.50 8.44 4.71
CA LEU A 52 -4.99 7.68 5.85
C LEU A 52 -5.89 7.81 7.08
N GLU A 53 -6.41 9.01 7.37
CA GLU A 53 -7.30 9.24 8.50
C GLU A 53 -8.63 8.48 8.35
N ILE A 54 -9.23 8.48 7.16
CA ILE A 54 -10.45 7.72 6.89
C ILE A 54 -10.20 6.22 7.03
N LEU A 55 -9.14 5.69 6.41
CA LEU A 55 -8.84 4.25 6.44
C LEU A 55 -8.51 3.74 7.85
N LYS A 56 -7.88 4.57 8.70
CA LYS A 56 -7.62 4.21 10.10
C LYS A 56 -8.89 4.02 10.93
N ASN A 57 -9.94 4.77 10.59
CA ASN A 57 -11.19 4.80 11.34
C ASN A 57 -12.31 3.96 10.67
N LEU A 58 -12.04 3.40 9.49
CA LEU A 58 -12.98 2.55 8.77
C LEU A 58 -12.96 1.15 9.39
N ASN A 59 -14.05 0.76 10.04
CA ASN A 59 -14.22 -0.58 10.62
C ASN A 59 -15.55 -1.18 10.16
N ASN A 60 -15.53 -1.80 8.98
CA ASN A 60 -16.72 -2.41 8.38
C ASN A 60 -16.29 -3.65 7.57
N PRO A 61 -16.99 -4.80 7.70
CA PRO A 61 -16.57 -6.06 7.07
C PRO A 61 -16.54 -6.05 5.53
N VAL A 62 -17.14 -5.06 4.87
CA VAL A 62 -17.16 -4.95 3.41
C VAL A 62 -16.02 -4.07 2.88
N PHE A 63 -15.32 -3.36 3.77
CA PHE A 63 -14.19 -2.51 3.41
C PHE A 63 -12.89 -3.07 4.02
N PRO A 64 -11.75 -2.92 3.32
CA PRO A 64 -10.45 -3.35 3.80
C PRO A 64 -9.94 -2.53 4.98
#